data_AF-A0A8D3AQM9-F1
#
_entry.id   AF-A0A8D3AQM9-F1
#
_cell.length_a   1.000
_cell.length_b   1.000
_cell.length_c   1.000
_cell.angle_alpha   90.00
_cell.angle_beta   90.00
_cell.angle_gamma   90.00
#
_symmetry.space_group_name_H-M   'P 1'
#
loop_
_entity.id
_entity.type
_entity.pdbx_description
1 polymer ?
#
loop_
_entity_poly.entity_id
_entity_poly.type
_entity_poly.pdbx_seq_one_letter_code
_entity_poly.pdbx_strand_id
1 'polypeptide(L)'
;MVDFGEILTNIGDFGFFQQVVVLGLTFQCCLLQAFYCSFLFIQSDPERHCNTDWILRADLNLTTDEQLNLTLPRGEAGTFSRCQMFVPVDWGIDTIREYGLNETTGGQHGWVYYSTLYEFDLVCERANMAGAVQTVFMGGKFIGSLIFGPAAESFGLSGLSPNFYGYLVSQFIVGSAYGGYKINAVVLGMTSFQYFGPFPSCLSQLFGALGQCAIACLVYGIRDWRTAQYVLAGAQAFVFIYIWWIPESARWLLGHGRNFEANELICKVAAINKKGKVKGSPESMGSHFGMYIFIYLFLKMDLIQSSLCLLVFRFSLNLGYYCLILNVGNFGLSIFLVQFLFGITEVPAHLLCILVLKFVGRRKSLISILLTAGCVLHEDELI
;
A
#
# COMPACT_ATOMS: atom_id res chain seq x y z
N MET A 1 7.90 -30.18 31.71
CA MET A 1 8.07 -29.12 30.70
C MET A 1 6.87 -29.22 29.76
N VAL A 2 6.31 -28.09 29.34
CA VAL A 2 5.02 -28.03 28.63
C VAL A 2 5.23 -27.37 27.27
N ASP A 3 4.64 -27.94 26.21
CA ASP A 3 4.71 -27.36 24.87
C ASP A 3 4.05 -25.98 24.84
N PHE A 4 4.60 -25.06 24.05
CA PHE A 4 4.13 -23.68 23.99
C PHE A 4 2.66 -23.59 23.51
N GLY A 5 2.24 -24.52 22.64
CA GLY A 5 0.84 -24.62 22.20
C GLY A 5 -0.12 -24.93 23.35
N GLU A 6 0.26 -25.85 24.24
CA GLU A 6 -0.57 -26.27 25.38
C GLU A 6 -0.68 -25.17 26.46
N ILE A 7 0.38 -24.37 26.62
CA ILE A 7 0.37 -23.17 27.47
C ILE A 7 -0.62 -22.13 26.95
N LEU A 8 -0.65 -21.88 25.64
CA LEU A 8 -1.60 -20.92 25.03
C LEU A 8 -3.05 -21.36 25.24
N THR A 9 -3.34 -22.65 25.10
CA THR A 9 -4.70 -23.19 25.35
C THR A 9 -5.14 -23.01 26.80
N ASN A 10 -4.22 -23.19 27.74
CA ASN A 10 -4.50 -22.96 29.17
C ASN A 10 -4.78 -21.48 29.51
N ILE A 11 -4.20 -20.55 28.76
CA ILE A 11 -4.34 -19.09 28.96
C ILE A 11 -5.58 -18.51 28.26
N GLY A 12 -6.29 -19.34 27.50
CA GLY A 12 -7.43 -18.96 26.68
C GLY A 12 -6.97 -18.63 25.27
N ASP A 13 -7.31 -19.49 24.32
CA ASP A 13 -6.80 -19.49 22.94
C ASP A 13 -6.93 -18.12 22.23
N PHE A 14 -7.93 -17.29 22.59
CA PHE A 14 -8.13 -15.92 22.08
C PHE A 14 -8.85 -15.02 23.07
N GLY A 15 -8.22 -14.80 24.22
CA GLY A 15 -8.74 -13.86 25.22
C GLY A 15 -8.70 -12.40 24.76
N PHE A 16 -9.20 -11.52 25.64
CA PHE A 16 -9.31 -10.09 25.38
C PHE A 16 -7.94 -9.46 25.04
N PHE A 17 -6.87 -9.88 25.72
CA PHE A 17 -5.53 -9.37 25.45
C PHE A 17 -5.09 -9.64 24.01
N GLN A 18 -5.29 -10.87 23.55
CA GLN A 18 -4.94 -11.29 22.19
C GLN A 18 -5.74 -10.52 21.13
N GLN A 19 -7.04 -10.30 21.37
CA GLN A 19 -7.90 -9.51 20.49
C GLN A 19 -7.39 -8.08 20.33
N VAL A 20 -7.04 -7.41 21.44
CA VAL A 20 -6.54 -6.03 21.43
C VAL A 20 -5.21 -5.93 20.68
N VAL A 21 -4.27 -6.85 20.94
CA VAL A 21 -2.97 -6.86 20.25
C VAL A 21 -3.13 -7.10 18.75
N VAL A 22 -3.95 -8.08 18.35
CA VAL A 22 -4.23 -8.31 16.92
C VAL A 22 -4.85 -7.08 16.29
N LEU A 23 -5.85 -6.48 16.92
CA LEU A 23 -6.55 -5.31 16.40
C LEU A 23 -5.61 -4.11 16.26
N GLY A 24 -4.72 -3.88 17.24
CA GLY A 24 -3.71 -2.83 17.17
C GLY A 24 -2.71 -3.05 16.02
N LEU A 25 -2.28 -4.29 15.79
CA LEU A 25 -1.36 -4.64 14.69
C LEU A 25 -2.04 -4.51 13.32
N THR A 26 -3.31 -4.90 13.21
CA THR A 26 -4.07 -4.84 11.95
C THR A 26 -4.58 -3.44 11.65
N PHE A 27 -4.83 -2.60 12.65
CA PHE A 27 -5.19 -1.19 12.45
C PHE A 27 -4.08 -0.44 11.69
N GLN A 28 -2.83 -0.65 12.07
CA GLN A 28 -1.70 -0.08 11.33
C GLN A 28 -1.59 -0.63 9.89
N CYS A 29 -2.02 -1.88 9.64
CA CYS A 29 -2.09 -2.41 8.27
C CYS A 29 -3.11 -1.67 7.39
N CYS A 30 -4.19 -1.15 7.98
CA CYS A 30 -5.16 -0.27 7.30
C CYS A 30 -4.51 1.06 6.93
N LEU A 31 -3.85 1.73 7.87
CA LEU A 31 -3.18 3.01 7.62
C LEU A 31 -2.06 2.90 6.59
N LEU A 32 -1.23 1.86 6.67
CA LEU A 32 -0.18 1.62 5.69
C LEU A 32 -0.75 1.43 4.28
N GLN A 33 -1.84 0.69 4.15
CA GLN A 33 -2.48 0.48 2.85
C GLN A 33 -3.15 1.76 2.34
N ALA A 34 -3.76 2.55 3.21
CA ALA A 34 -4.29 3.87 2.87
C ALA A 34 -3.17 4.80 2.38
N PHE A 35 -2.02 4.83 3.06
CA PHE A 35 -0.86 5.62 2.64
C PHE A 35 -0.31 5.15 1.29
N TYR A 36 -0.19 3.84 1.09
CA TYR A 36 0.16 3.28 -0.21
C TYR A 36 -0.83 3.74 -1.27
N CYS A 37 -2.13 3.46 -1.15
CA CYS A 37 -3.08 3.85 -2.18
C CYS A 37 -3.24 5.37 -2.35
N SER A 38 -2.81 6.19 -1.39
CA SER A 38 -2.77 7.66 -1.54
C SER A 38 -1.87 8.14 -2.69
N PHE A 39 -0.78 7.42 -3.01
CA PHE A 39 0.12 7.82 -4.10
C PHE A 39 -0.58 7.71 -5.47
N LEU A 40 -1.55 6.80 -5.62
CA LEU A 40 -2.27 6.58 -6.88
C LEU A 40 -3.02 7.84 -7.31
N PHE A 41 -3.53 8.62 -6.36
CA PHE A 41 -4.22 9.87 -6.61
C PHE A 41 -3.28 11.02 -6.98
N ILE A 42 -2.02 10.95 -6.54
CA ILE A 42 -0.97 11.93 -6.88
C ILE A 42 -0.35 11.60 -8.25
N GLN A 43 -0.46 10.35 -8.72
CA GLN A 43 0.13 9.90 -9.99
C GLN A 43 -0.86 9.78 -11.14
N SER A 44 -2.17 9.86 -10.90
CA SER A 44 -3.14 9.83 -11.99
C SER A 44 -2.93 10.99 -12.97
N ASP A 45 -3.30 10.82 -14.24
CA ASP A 45 -3.14 11.87 -15.25
C ASP A 45 -4.38 12.77 -15.24
N PRO A 46 -4.37 13.95 -14.59
CA PRO A 46 -5.57 14.79 -14.49
C PRO A 46 -5.88 15.47 -15.81
N GLU A 47 -7.15 15.86 -15.99
CA GLU A 47 -7.50 16.84 -17.00
C GLU A 47 -6.79 18.17 -16.72
N ARG A 48 -6.14 18.70 -17.74
CA ARG A 48 -5.27 19.89 -17.68
C ARG A 48 -5.20 20.53 -19.05
N HIS A 49 -4.69 21.75 -19.07
CA HIS A 49 -4.21 22.39 -20.28
C HIS A 49 -2.97 23.25 -19.99
N CYS A 50 -2.24 23.62 -21.04
CA CYS A 50 -1.15 24.59 -20.92
C CYS A 50 -1.71 25.93 -20.41
N ASN A 51 -0.96 26.65 -19.59
CA ASN A 51 -1.29 28.04 -19.30
C ASN A 51 -1.13 28.87 -20.59
N THR A 52 -2.21 29.51 -21.02
CA THR A 52 -2.28 30.34 -22.23
C THR A 52 -2.64 31.79 -21.95
N ASP A 53 -2.42 32.27 -20.72
CA ASP A 53 -2.72 33.64 -20.28
C ASP A 53 -1.95 34.71 -21.07
N TRP A 54 -0.96 34.31 -21.85
CA TRP A 54 -0.26 35.20 -22.77
C TRP A 54 -1.23 35.92 -23.73
N ILE A 55 -2.35 35.29 -24.11
CA ILE A 55 -3.34 35.89 -25.02
C ILE A 55 -4.14 37.04 -24.37
N LEU A 56 -4.21 37.07 -23.04
CA LEU A 56 -4.87 38.15 -22.30
C LEU A 56 -4.14 39.50 -22.44
N ARG A 57 -2.89 39.49 -22.92
CA ARG A 57 -2.19 40.72 -23.33
C ARG A 57 -2.77 41.34 -24.60
N ALA A 58 -3.39 40.55 -25.47
CA ALA A 58 -4.01 41.03 -26.70
C ALA A 58 -5.46 41.50 -26.47
N ASP A 59 -6.21 40.83 -25.60
CA ASP A 59 -7.55 41.24 -25.17
C ASP A 59 -7.84 40.73 -23.74
N LEU A 60 -8.20 41.63 -22.83
CA LEU A 60 -8.49 41.31 -21.43
C LEU A 60 -9.92 40.77 -21.22
N ASN A 61 -10.81 40.93 -22.20
CA ASN A 61 -12.24 40.58 -22.08
C ASN A 61 -12.61 39.23 -22.70
N LEU A 62 -11.62 38.38 -23.00
CA LEU A 62 -11.84 37.04 -23.53
C LEU A 62 -12.53 36.14 -22.51
N THR A 63 -13.51 35.37 -22.97
CA THR A 63 -14.08 34.28 -22.17
C THR A 63 -13.11 33.09 -22.12
N THR A 64 -13.17 32.28 -21.06
CA THR A 64 -12.27 31.12 -20.90
C THR A 64 -12.38 30.13 -22.06
N ASP A 65 -13.59 29.91 -22.58
CA ASP A 65 -13.82 29.01 -23.71
C ASP A 65 -13.22 29.55 -25.02
N GLU A 66 -13.34 30.85 -25.26
CA GLU A 66 -12.71 31.51 -26.42
C GLU A 66 -11.19 31.48 -26.31
N GLN A 67 -10.64 31.76 -25.12
CA GLN A 67 -9.21 31.66 -24.85
C GLN A 67 -8.69 30.26 -25.19
N LEU A 68 -9.33 29.20 -24.66
CA LEU A 68 -8.91 27.83 -24.92
C LEU A 68 -9.03 27.47 -26.40
N ASN A 69 -10.09 27.91 -27.08
CA ASN A 69 -10.31 27.61 -28.49
C ASN A 69 -9.28 28.27 -29.44
N LEU A 70 -8.79 29.46 -29.08
CA LEU A 70 -7.78 30.17 -29.87
C LEU A 70 -6.35 29.70 -29.58
N THR A 71 -6.09 29.18 -28.38
CA THR A 71 -4.72 28.94 -27.90
C THR A 71 -4.33 27.46 -27.82
N LEU A 72 -5.29 26.53 -27.85
CA LEU A 72 -5.02 25.09 -27.78
C LEU A 72 -5.40 24.38 -29.08
N PRO A 73 -4.50 23.56 -29.64
CA PRO A 73 -4.84 22.72 -30.78
C PRO A 73 -5.85 21.64 -30.35
N ARG A 74 -6.74 21.26 -31.27
CA ARG A 74 -7.67 20.13 -31.07
C ARG A 74 -7.00 18.83 -31.52
N GLY A 75 -7.11 17.79 -30.71
CA GLY A 75 -6.68 16.43 -31.06
C GLY A 75 -7.69 15.71 -31.97
N GLU A 76 -7.35 14.49 -32.36
CA GLU A 76 -8.13 13.67 -33.31
C GLU A 76 -9.57 13.38 -32.85
N ALA A 77 -9.83 13.40 -31.54
CA ALA A 77 -11.16 13.19 -30.94
C ALA A 77 -11.99 14.49 -30.78
N GLY A 78 -11.51 15.64 -31.27
CA GLY A 78 -12.15 16.94 -31.11
C GLY A 78 -11.94 17.60 -29.74
N THR A 79 -11.30 16.91 -28.80
CA THR A 79 -10.88 17.44 -27.48
C THR A 79 -9.59 18.27 -27.60
N PHE A 80 -9.41 19.26 -26.74
CA PHE A 80 -8.16 20.02 -26.66
C PHE A 80 -6.95 19.12 -26.36
N SER A 81 -5.82 19.42 -27.00
CA SER A 81 -4.55 18.75 -26.72
C SER A 81 -4.10 19.07 -25.30
N ARG A 82 -3.77 18.02 -24.53
CA ARG A 82 -3.41 18.15 -23.11
C ARG A 82 -1.97 18.62 -22.86
N CYS A 83 -1.12 18.55 -23.88
CA CYS A 83 0.33 18.76 -23.75
C CYS A 83 0.89 19.82 -24.71
N GLN A 84 0.07 20.34 -25.62
CA GLN A 84 0.49 21.28 -26.64
C GLN A 84 -0.37 22.54 -26.59
N MET A 85 0.24 23.67 -26.92
CA MET A 85 -0.41 24.94 -27.14
C MET A 85 0.13 25.58 -28.42
N PHE A 86 -0.60 26.54 -28.98
CA PHE A 86 -0.05 27.35 -30.05
C PHE A 86 1.05 28.29 -29.53
N VAL A 87 2.04 28.55 -30.38
CA VAL A 87 3.17 29.43 -30.06
C VAL A 87 2.64 30.84 -29.75
N PRO A 88 3.08 31.48 -28.65
CA PRO A 88 2.70 32.86 -28.34
C PRO A 88 3.13 33.82 -29.46
N VAL A 89 2.20 34.65 -29.92
CA VAL A 89 2.46 35.69 -30.94
C VAL A 89 2.02 37.06 -30.43
N ASP A 90 2.73 38.11 -30.81
CA ASP A 90 2.38 39.50 -30.47
C ASP A 90 1.40 40.11 -31.49
N TRP A 91 0.39 39.34 -31.90
CA TRP A 91 -0.64 39.76 -32.86
C TRP A 91 -1.88 40.32 -32.15
N GLY A 92 -2.64 41.17 -32.84
CA GLY A 92 -3.94 41.64 -32.35
C GLY A 92 -4.99 40.53 -32.38
N ILE A 93 -5.98 40.57 -31.48
CA ILE A 93 -6.97 39.48 -31.37
C ILE A 93 -7.76 39.26 -32.67
N ASP A 94 -8.04 40.32 -33.42
CA ASP A 94 -8.74 40.25 -34.70
C ASP A 94 -7.92 39.50 -35.76
N THR A 95 -6.61 39.74 -35.81
CA THR A 95 -5.70 39.03 -36.72
C THR A 95 -5.55 37.54 -36.35
N ILE A 96 -5.61 37.21 -35.06
CA ILE A 96 -5.59 35.81 -34.60
C ILE A 96 -6.89 35.10 -35.00
N ARG A 97 -8.04 35.77 -34.91
CA ARG A 97 -9.33 35.24 -35.34
C ARG A 97 -9.43 35.02 -36.85
N GLU A 98 -8.79 35.89 -37.64
CA GLU A 98 -8.83 35.85 -39.10
C GLU A 98 -7.87 34.79 -39.68
N TYR A 99 -6.63 34.75 -39.21
CA TYR A 99 -5.58 33.89 -39.79
C TYR A 99 -5.34 32.59 -39.02
N GLY A 100 -5.75 32.52 -37.75
CA GLY A 100 -5.47 31.38 -36.88
C GLY A 100 -3.99 31.23 -36.52
N LEU A 101 -3.69 30.26 -35.65
CA LEU A 101 -2.34 29.88 -35.27
C LEU A 101 -2.04 28.47 -35.79
N ASN A 102 -0.85 28.28 -36.36
CA ASN A 102 -0.47 27.00 -37.00
C ASN A 102 0.71 26.31 -36.31
N GLU A 103 1.60 27.06 -35.64
CA GLU A 103 2.74 26.48 -34.95
C GLU A 103 2.40 26.08 -33.52
N THR A 104 2.71 24.84 -33.16
CA THR A 104 2.46 24.29 -31.82
C THR A 104 3.76 24.09 -31.04
N THR A 105 3.73 24.35 -29.74
CA THR A 105 4.83 24.12 -28.80
C THR A 105 4.32 23.45 -27.51
N GLY A 106 5.22 22.94 -26.68
CA GLY A 106 4.87 22.45 -25.34
C GLY A 106 4.50 23.59 -24.38
N GLY A 107 3.86 23.28 -23.25
CA GLY A 107 3.50 24.29 -22.25
C GLY A 107 4.71 25.03 -21.69
N GLN A 108 4.86 26.32 -22.01
CA GLN A 108 6.02 27.14 -21.59
C GLN A 108 5.79 27.90 -20.28
N HIS A 109 4.53 28.23 -19.95
CA HIS A 109 4.16 29.05 -18.79
C HIS A 109 3.50 28.25 -17.66
N GLY A 110 3.83 26.95 -17.56
CA GLY A 110 3.23 26.04 -16.58
C GLY A 110 1.88 25.48 -17.04
N TRP A 111 1.21 24.78 -16.14
CA TRP A 111 -0.02 24.03 -16.40
C TRP A 111 -1.17 24.56 -15.55
N VAL A 112 -2.36 24.56 -16.11
CA VAL A 112 -3.60 24.82 -15.36
C VAL A 112 -4.31 23.49 -15.19
N TYR A 113 -4.52 23.11 -13.94
CA TYR A 113 -5.20 21.88 -13.56
C TYR A 113 -6.62 22.20 -13.09
N TYR A 114 -7.58 21.40 -13.54
CA TYR A 114 -8.96 21.48 -13.02
C TYR A 114 -9.08 20.93 -11.58
N SER A 115 -8.03 20.27 -11.08
CA SER A 115 -7.98 19.64 -9.75
C SER A 115 -6.67 19.98 -9.03
N THR A 116 -6.76 20.37 -7.76
CA THR A 116 -5.65 20.76 -6.88
C THR A 116 -4.81 19.59 -6.36
N LEU A 117 -4.99 18.39 -6.91
CA LEU A 117 -4.29 17.17 -6.48
C LEU A 117 -2.82 17.10 -6.96
N TYR A 118 -2.35 18.07 -7.76
CA TYR A 118 -1.05 18.07 -8.42
C TYR A 118 -0.30 19.37 -8.14
N GLU A 119 0.98 19.24 -7.79
CA GLU A 119 1.81 20.40 -7.44
C GLU A 119 3.25 20.33 -7.99
N PHE A 120 3.67 19.17 -8.49
CA PHE A 120 5.03 18.95 -9.00
C PHE A 120 5.13 19.01 -10.54
N ASP A 121 4.06 19.40 -11.25
CA ASP A 121 3.99 19.50 -12.72
C ASP A 121 4.61 18.28 -13.45
N LEU A 122 4.35 17.07 -12.96
CA LEU A 122 4.97 15.81 -13.42
C LEU A 122 4.28 15.26 -14.67
N VAL A 123 4.15 16.09 -15.70
CA VAL A 123 3.23 15.80 -16.79
C VAL A 123 3.90 15.94 -18.17
N CYS A 124 3.34 15.26 -19.17
CA CYS A 124 3.86 15.22 -20.55
C CYS A 124 5.31 14.72 -20.58
N GLU A 125 6.29 15.57 -20.87
CA GLU A 125 7.72 15.18 -20.88
C GLU A 125 8.22 14.67 -19.53
N ARG A 126 7.60 15.10 -18.41
CA ARG A 126 7.95 14.68 -17.06
C ARG A 126 7.06 13.57 -16.50
N ALA A 127 6.17 12.97 -17.30
CA ALA A 127 5.28 11.90 -16.85
C ALA A 127 6.05 10.69 -16.26
N ASN A 128 7.25 10.40 -16.80
CA ASN A 128 8.10 9.32 -16.30
C ASN A 128 8.57 9.52 -14.84
N MET A 129 8.56 10.76 -14.33
CA MET A 129 8.94 11.04 -12.95
C MET A 129 7.92 10.52 -11.94
N ALA A 130 6.65 10.41 -12.31
CA ALA A 130 5.64 9.72 -11.49
C ALA A 130 6.01 8.24 -11.29
N GLY A 131 6.42 7.55 -12.37
CA GLY A 131 6.95 6.19 -12.30
C GLY A 131 8.23 6.08 -11.46
N ALA A 132 9.08 7.10 -11.47
CA ALA A 132 10.27 7.14 -10.61
C ALA A 132 9.90 7.19 -9.12
N VAL A 133 8.93 8.01 -8.71
CA VAL A 133 8.40 8.05 -7.34
C VAL A 133 7.93 6.67 -6.90
N GLN A 134 7.16 5.99 -7.76
CA GLN A 134 6.63 4.66 -7.47
C GLN A 134 7.76 3.64 -7.30
N THR A 135 8.76 3.67 -8.19
CA THR A 135 9.91 2.77 -8.16
C THR A 135 10.72 2.97 -6.87
N VAL A 136 10.93 4.22 -6.45
CA VAL A 136 11.62 4.56 -5.20
C VAL A 136 10.86 4.06 -3.99
N PHE A 137 9.53 4.23 -3.94
CA PHE A 137 8.70 3.69 -2.86
C PHE A 137 8.76 2.16 -2.78
N MET A 138 8.63 1.48 -3.92
CA MET A 138 8.69 0.02 -4.00
C MET A 138 10.08 -0.53 -3.65
N GLY A 139 11.14 0.14 -4.11
CA GLY A 139 12.52 -0.16 -3.73
C GLY A 139 12.74 0.01 -2.23
N GLY A 140 12.20 1.07 -1.63
CA GLY A 140 12.15 1.25 -0.18
C GLY A 140 11.46 0.08 0.51
N LYS A 141 10.26 -0.31 0.07
CA LYS A 141 9.52 -1.46 0.61
C LYS A 141 10.30 -2.76 0.57
N PHE A 142 11.01 -3.02 -0.53
CA PHE A 142 11.89 -4.18 -0.63
C PHE A 142 13.05 -4.12 0.37
N ILE A 143 13.79 -3.00 0.40
CA ILE A 143 14.93 -2.83 1.29
C ILE A 143 14.50 -2.88 2.76
N GLY A 144 13.40 -2.22 3.11
CA GLY A 144 12.88 -2.22 4.47
C GLY A 144 12.43 -3.60 4.95
N SER A 145 11.93 -4.43 4.02
CA SER A 145 11.58 -5.82 4.32
C SER A 145 12.79 -6.71 4.64
N LEU A 146 13.99 -6.34 4.14
CA LEU A 146 15.25 -7.05 4.40
C LEU A 146 15.97 -6.53 5.65
N ILE A 147 16.01 -5.21 5.82
CA ILE A 147 16.83 -4.55 6.84
C ILE A 147 16.10 -4.48 8.18
N PHE A 148 14.81 -4.15 8.18
CA PHE A 148 14.10 -3.85 9.41
C PHE A 148 13.40 -5.09 9.98
N GLY A 149 13.97 -5.60 11.07
CA GLY A 149 13.21 -6.24 12.16
C GLY A 149 12.23 -5.23 12.81
N PRO A 150 11.63 -5.51 13.99
CA PRO A 150 10.52 -4.73 14.57
C PRO A 150 10.75 -3.23 14.86
N ALA A 151 11.82 -2.61 14.36
CA ALA A 151 12.32 -1.30 14.74
C ALA A 151 12.11 -0.17 13.70
N ALA A 152 11.20 -0.30 12.73
CA ALA A 152 10.99 0.76 11.72
C ALA A 152 9.61 1.40 11.80
N GLU A 153 9.50 2.44 12.63
CA GLU A 153 8.46 3.45 12.48
C GLU A 153 9.13 4.76 12.09
N SER A 154 9.07 5.12 10.80
CA SER A 154 9.58 6.39 10.29
C SER A 154 8.43 7.37 10.07
N PHE A 155 8.64 8.61 10.50
CA PHE A 155 7.67 9.70 10.44
C PHE A 155 7.27 10.06 9.00
N GLY A 156 5.99 10.41 8.83
CA GLY A 156 5.39 10.88 7.58
C GLY A 156 5.88 12.27 7.15
N LEU A 157 7.15 12.37 6.78
CA LEU A 157 7.79 13.61 6.32
C LEU A 157 7.44 13.97 4.86
N SER A 158 6.69 13.12 4.15
CA SER A 158 6.40 13.29 2.72
C SER A 158 5.58 14.53 2.37
N GLY A 159 4.71 15.02 3.26
CA GLY A 159 3.93 16.25 3.01
C GLY A 159 4.70 17.55 3.26
N LEU A 160 5.90 17.48 3.85
CA LEU A 160 6.69 18.64 4.27
C LEU A 160 7.76 19.04 3.25
N SER A 161 8.05 18.20 2.26
CA SER A 161 9.09 18.50 1.28
C SER A 161 8.62 19.54 0.26
N PRO A 162 9.22 20.74 0.20
CA PRO A 162 8.90 21.73 -0.84
C PRO A 162 9.55 21.38 -2.19
N ASN A 163 10.54 20.47 -2.20
CA ASN A 163 11.29 20.06 -3.38
C ASN A 163 10.98 18.59 -3.74
N PHE A 164 10.83 18.30 -5.03
CA PHE A 164 10.57 16.97 -5.57
C PHE A 164 11.61 15.92 -5.13
N TYR A 165 12.90 16.28 -5.05
CA TYR A 165 13.92 15.35 -4.56
C TYR A 165 13.76 15.04 -3.06
N GLY A 166 13.32 16.01 -2.26
CA GLY A 166 12.98 15.79 -0.85
C GLY A 166 11.80 14.84 -0.72
N TYR A 167 10.81 14.96 -1.62
CA TYR A 167 9.68 14.05 -1.70
C TYR A 167 10.11 12.61 -2.08
N LEU A 168 11.06 12.44 -3.01
CA LEU A 168 11.57 11.11 -3.35
C LEU A 168 12.24 10.43 -2.15
N VAL A 169 13.06 11.15 -1.39
CA VAL A 169 13.73 10.61 -0.20
C VAL A 169 12.70 10.23 0.86
N SER A 170 11.69 11.05 1.10
CA SER A 170 10.64 10.72 2.07
C SER A 170 9.83 9.49 1.63
N GLN A 171 9.54 9.34 0.34
CA GLN A 171 8.86 8.16 -0.20
C GLN A 171 9.69 6.87 -0.02
N PHE A 172 11.00 6.94 -0.17
CA PHE A 172 11.88 5.82 0.11
C PHE A 172 11.83 5.40 1.59
N ILE A 173 11.87 6.37 2.50
CA ILE A 173 11.81 6.16 3.95
C ILE A 173 10.47 5.52 4.34
N VAL A 174 9.35 6.06 3.83
CA VAL A 174 8.02 5.53 4.14
C VAL A 174 7.84 4.14 3.52
N GLY A 175 8.32 3.92 2.28
CA GLY A 175 8.35 2.60 1.67
C GLY A 175 9.10 1.59 2.54
N SER A 176 10.28 1.97 3.04
CA SER A 176 11.07 1.12 3.94
C SER A 176 10.36 0.79 5.24
N ALA A 177 9.73 1.78 5.88
CA ALA A 177 8.93 1.55 7.08
C ALA A 177 7.72 0.63 6.81
N TYR A 178 7.01 0.83 5.69
CA TYR A 178 5.91 -0.04 5.27
C TYR A 178 6.37 -1.50 5.17
N GLY A 179 7.48 -1.74 4.45
CA GLY A 179 8.02 -3.08 4.23
C GLY A 179 8.41 -3.79 5.53
N GLY A 180 9.17 -3.08 6.37
CA GLY A 180 9.60 -3.58 7.68
C GLY A 180 8.41 -3.87 8.60
N TYR A 181 7.51 -2.91 8.78
CA TYR A 181 6.36 -3.11 9.66
C TYR A 181 5.47 -4.28 9.20
N LYS A 182 5.11 -4.35 7.91
CA LYS A 182 4.21 -5.40 7.39
C LYS A 182 4.73 -6.81 7.67
N ILE A 183 6.02 -7.06 7.49
CA ILE A 183 6.60 -8.38 7.79
C ILE A 183 6.54 -8.65 9.29
N ASN A 184 7.00 -7.71 10.13
CA ASN A 184 7.07 -7.92 11.57
C ASN A 184 5.68 -8.07 12.20
N ALA A 185 4.69 -7.28 11.77
CA ALA A 185 3.32 -7.38 12.27
C ALA A 185 2.67 -8.73 11.94
N VAL A 186 2.88 -9.24 10.72
CA VAL A 186 2.38 -10.56 10.32
C VAL A 186 3.07 -11.68 11.11
N VAL A 187 4.39 -11.61 11.27
CA VAL A 187 5.16 -12.58 12.05
C VAL A 187 4.74 -12.56 13.52
N LEU A 188 4.60 -11.38 14.12
CA LEU A 188 4.19 -11.21 15.50
C LEU A 188 2.76 -11.73 15.73
N GLY A 189 1.85 -11.47 14.78
CA GLY A 189 0.50 -12.04 14.80
C GLY A 189 0.49 -13.57 14.68
N MET A 190 1.23 -14.13 13.73
CA MET A 190 1.26 -15.59 13.54
C MET A 190 1.92 -16.34 14.71
N THR A 191 3.01 -15.79 15.26
CA THR A 191 3.79 -16.44 16.33
C THR A 191 3.13 -16.35 17.70
N SER A 192 2.36 -15.28 17.95
CA SER A 192 1.62 -15.10 19.20
C SER A 192 0.36 -15.97 19.28
N PHE A 193 -0.22 -16.40 18.15
CA PHE A 193 -1.55 -17.03 18.10
C PHE A 193 -1.58 -18.35 17.30
N GLN A 194 -0.73 -19.31 17.67
CA GLN A 194 -0.53 -20.56 16.91
C GLN A 194 -1.81 -21.36 16.63
N TYR A 195 -2.81 -21.31 17.53
CA TYR A 195 -4.07 -22.03 17.37
C TYR A 195 -5.01 -21.42 16.30
N PHE A 196 -4.90 -20.11 16.05
CA PHE A 196 -5.75 -19.40 15.07
C PHE A 196 -5.20 -19.44 13.64
N GLY A 197 -4.03 -20.06 13.45
CA GLY A 197 -3.42 -20.29 12.15
C GLY A 197 -3.33 -19.02 11.31
N PRO A 198 -3.91 -18.98 10.09
CA PRO A 198 -3.77 -17.85 9.16
C PRO A 198 -4.66 -16.64 9.50
N PHE A 199 -5.48 -16.69 10.55
CA PHE A 199 -6.48 -15.66 10.84
C PHE A 199 -5.89 -14.24 10.98
N PRO A 200 -4.82 -13.98 11.78
CA PRO A 200 -4.25 -12.64 11.90
C PRO A 200 -3.78 -12.05 10.56
N SER A 201 -3.32 -12.91 9.64
CA SER A 201 -2.83 -12.50 8.31
C SER A 201 -3.95 -12.25 7.31
N CYS A 202 -5.06 -12.96 7.43
CA CYS A 202 -6.26 -12.64 6.66
C CYS A 202 -6.93 -11.37 7.19
N LEU A 203 -6.93 -11.18 8.50
CA LEU A 203 -7.46 -9.97 9.12
C LEU A 203 -6.62 -8.74 8.74
N SER A 204 -5.29 -8.86 8.68
CA SER A 204 -4.44 -7.75 8.23
C SER A 204 -4.67 -7.36 6.76
N GLN A 205 -5.04 -8.32 5.91
CA GLN A 205 -5.46 -8.05 4.53
C GLN A 205 -6.84 -7.40 4.46
N LEU A 206 -7.80 -7.88 5.26
CA LEU A 206 -9.13 -7.26 5.38
C LEU A 206 -9.03 -5.78 5.80
N PHE A 207 -8.23 -5.50 6.83
CA PHE A 207 -7.96 -4.11 7.25
C PHE A 207 -7.23 -3.31 6.17
N GLY A 208 -6.35 -3.95 5.38
CA GLY A 208 -5.75 -3.33 4.20
C GLY A 208 -6.81 -2.87 3.19
N ALA A 209 -7.73 -3.75 2.81
CA ALA A 209 -8.84 -3.44 1.91
C ALA A 209 -9.73 -2.30 2.44
N LEU A 210 -10.02 -2.30 3.75
CA LEU A 210 -10.73 -1.19 4.40
C LEU A 210 -9.93 0.13 4.31
N GLY A 211 -8.61 0.08 4.42
CA GLY A 211 -7.72 1.23 4.22
C GLY A 211 -7.77 1.78 2.80
N GLN A 212 -7.89 0.91 1.80
CA GLN A 212 -8.09 1.33 0.40
C GLN A 212 -9.42 2.06 0.20
N CYS A 213 -10.51 1.55 0.79
CA CYS A 213 -11.80 2.23 0.76
C CYS A 213 -11.71 3.59 1.48
N ALA A 214 -11.09 3.61 2.66
CA ALA A 214 -10.98 4.81 3.49
C ALA A 214 -10.23 5.93 2.77
N ILE A 215 -9.12 5.63 2.08
CA ILE A 215 -8.37 6.66 1.35
C ILE A 215 -9.16 7.20 0.15
N ALA A 216 -9.89 6.35 -0.58
CA ALA A 216 -10.73 6.80 -1.69
C ALA A 216 -11.80 7.80 -1.20
N CYS A 217 -12.45 7.51 -0.07
CA CYS A 217 -13.41 8.42 0.55
C CYS A 217 -12.75 9.71 1.06
N LEU A 218 -11.58 9.60 1.69
CA LEU A 218 -10.87 10.74 2.27
C LEU A 218 -10.39 11.72 1.20
N VAL A 219 -9.76 11.24 0.13
CA VAL A 219 -9.29 12.12 -0.96
C VAL A 219 -10.48 12.69 -1.74
N TYR A 220 -11.57 11.93 -1.90
CA TYR A 220 -12.79 12.45 -2.51
C TYR A 220 -13.40 13.64 -1.75
N GLY A 221 -13.34 13.61 -0.41
CA GLY A 221 -13.87 14.67 0.45
C GLY A 221 -12.93 15.87 0.61
N ILE A 222 -11.63 15.66 0.78
CA ILE A 222 -10.66 16.73 1.07
C ILE A 222 -10.23 17.46 -0.21
N ARG A 223 -10.09 16.74 -1.35
CA ARG A 223 -9.63 17.24 -2.66
C ARG A 223 -8.24 17.92 -2.70
N ASP A 224 -7.65 18.21 -1.55
CA ASP A 224 -6.26 18.59 -1.38
C ASP A 224 -5.42 17.39 -0.90
N TRP A 225 -4.38 17.08 -1.68
CA TRP A 225 -3.51 15.94 -1.42
C TRP A 225 -2.62 16.18 -0.21
N ARG A 226 -2.17 17.42 0.07
CA ARG A 226 -1.32 17.72 1.24
C ARG A 226 -2.07 17.52 2.53
N THR A 227 -3.28 18.07 2.62
CA THR A 227 -4.16 17.86 3.78
C THR A 227 -4.46 16.38 3.99
N ALA A 228 -4.70 15.62 2.92
CA ALA A 228 -4.86 14.17 3.02
C ALA A 228 -3.63 13.46 3.61
N GLN A 229 -2.42 13.84 3.18
CA GLN A 229 -1.17 13.32 3.76
C GLN A 229 -1.01 13.69 5.24
N TYR A 230 -1.40 14.91 5.66
CA TYR A 230 -1.33 15.32 7.06
C TYR A 230 -2.31 14.53 7.94
N VAL A 231 -3.53 14.26 7.46
CA VAL A 231 -4.50 13.42 8.17
C VAL A 231 -3.95 12.00 8.35
N LEU A 232 -3.38 11.42 7.30
CA LEU A 232 -2.73 10.10 7.37
C LEU A 232 -1.53 10.10 8.32
N ALA A 233 -0.69 11.13 8.28
CA ALA A 233 0.46 11.27 9.17
C ALA A 233 0.02 11.43 10.64
N GLY A 234 -1.07 12.15 10.90
CA GLY A 234 -1.66 12.26 12.23
C GLY A 234 -2.18 10.92 12.75
N ALA A 235 -2.88 10.15 11.91
CA ALA A 235 -3.32 8.80 12.25
C ALA A 235 -2.12 7.86 12.52
N GLN A 236 -1.03 8.02 11.75
CA GLN A 236 0.20 7.26 11.94
C GLN A 236 0.92 7.62 13.24
N ALA A 237 0.90 8.90 13.64
CA ALA A 237 1.47 9.35 14.92
C ALA A 237 0.71 8.76 16.12
N PHE A 238 -0.60 8.54 16.01
CA PHE A 238 -1.36 7.83 17.03
C PHE A 238 -0.89 6.37 17.20
N VAL A 239 -0.53 5.70 16.11
CA VAL A 239 0.05 4.35 16.17
C VAL A 239 1.37 4.32 16.91
N PHE A 240 2.25 5.28 16.62
CA PHE A 240 3.54 5.41 17.30
C PHE A 240 3.38 5.55 18.82
N ILE A 241 2.31 6.21 19.30
CA ILE A 241 2.06 6.36 20.74
C ILE A 241 1.73 5.01 21.38
N TYR A 242 0.88 4.19 20.75
CA TYR A 242 0.43 2.94 21.37
C TYR A 242 1.33 1.74 21.07
N ILE A 243 2.22 1.79 20.05
CA ILE A 243 3.04 0.63 19.67
C ILE A 243 3.93 0.15 20.82
N TRP A 244 4.41 1.07 21.66
CA TRP A 244 5.19 0.78 22.86
C TRP A 244 4.44 -0.07 23.90
N TRP A 245 3.12 -0.14 23.79
CA TRP A 245 2.28 -0.95 24.66
C TRP A 245 2.09 -2.37 24.15
N ILE A 246 2.41 -2.64 22.88
CA ILE A 246 2.38 -3.99 22.31
C ILE A 246 3.62 -4.76 22.80
N PRO A 247 3.44 -5.86 23.55
CA PRO A 247 4.58 -6.62 24.03
C PRO A 247 5.25 -7.42 22.91
N GLU A 248 6.51 -7.79 23.13
CA GLU A 248 7.19 -8.80 22.32
C GLU A 248 6.49 -10.16 22.43
N SER A 249 6.63 -11.02 21.40
CA SER A 249 6.04 -12.36 21.47
C SER A 249 6.75 -13.22 22.53
N ALA A 250 5.96 -13.93 23.35
CA ALA A 250 6.48 -14.88 24.32
C ALA A 250 7.37 -15.95 23.65
N ARG A 251 7.05 -16.36 22.42
CA ARG A 251 7.84 -17.32 21.65
C ARG A 251 9.23 -16.79 21.29
N TRP A 252 9.33 -15.51 20.89
CA TRP A 252 10.61 -14.89 20.57
C TRP A 252 11.48 -14.75 21.82
N LEU A 253 10.88 -14.37 22.96
CA LEU A 253 11.57 -14.30 24.26
C LEU A 253 12.14 -15.66 24.67
N LEU A 254 11.33 -16.73 24.55
CA LEU A 254 11.79 -18.10 24.83
C LEU A 254 12.91 -18.55 23.88
N GLY A 255 12.83 -18.18 22.60
CA GLY A 255 13.85 -18.46 21.59
C GLY A 255 15.20 -17.78 21.86
N HIS A 256 15.19 -16.65 22.58
CA HIS A 256 16.40 -15.91 22.98
C HIS A 256 16.89 -16.29 24.39
N GLY A 257 16.27 -17.29 25.04
CA GLY A 257 16.61 -17.69 26.40
C GLY A 257 16.16 -16.71 27.49
N ARG A 258 15.35 -15.68 27.15
CA ARG A 258 14.74 -14.72 28.10
C ARG A 258 13.52 -15.35 28.78
N ASN A 259 13.73 -16.47 29.46
CA ASN A 259 12.67 -17.30 30.04
C ASN A 259 11.89 -16.59 31.17
N PHE A 260 12.57 -15.73 31.94
CA PHE A 260 11.94 -14.98 33.03
C PHE A 260 10.88 -14.01 32.49
N GLU A 261 11.26 -13.19 31.50
CA GLU A 261 10.36 -12.21 30.89
C GLU A 261 9.22 -12.87 30.12
N ALA A 262 9.51 -13.99 29.44
CA ALA A 262 8.46 -14.80 28.80
C ALA A 262 7.42 -15.29 29.82
N ASN A 263 7.87 -15.80 30.98
CA ASN A 263 6.98 -16.26 32.04
C ASN A 263 6.17 -15.13 32.68
N GLU A 264 6.78 -13.97 32.88
CA GLU A 264 6.09 -12.78 33.38
C GLU A 264 4.97 -12.35 32.41
N LEU A 265 5.28 -12.29 31.12
CA LEU A 265 4.30 -11.95 30.07
C LEU A 265 3.15 -12.97 30.05
N ILE A 266 3.47 -14.26 30.05
CA ILE A 266 2.49 -15.36 30.07
C ILE A 266 1.56 -15.26 31.29
N CYS A 267 2.11 -14.98 32.48
CA CYS A 267 1.31 -14.81 33.70
C CYS A 267 0.43 -13.56 33.65
N LYS A 268 0.94 -12.45 33.10
CA LYS A 268 0.18 -11.21 32.91
C LYS A 268 -1.01 -11.43 31.97
N VAL A 269 -0.79 -12.15 30.85
CA VAL A 269 -1.86 -12.50 29.91
C VAL A 269 -2.89 -13.43 30.57
N ALA A 270 -2.45 -14.43 31.34
CA ALA A 270 -3.36 -15.30 32.09
C ALA A 270 -4.25 -14.53 33.07
N ALA A 271 -3.68 -13.55 33.78
CA ALA A 271 -4.41 -12.68 34.69
C ALA A 271 -5.45 -11.81 33.96
N ILE A 272 -5.08 -11.19 32.83
CA ILE A 272 -5.99 -10.38 32.01
C ILE A 272 -7.14 -11.22 31.45
N ASN A 273 -6.85 -12.44 31.02
CA ASN A 273 -7.85 -13.39 30.52
C ASN A 273 -8.66 -14.08 31.62
N LYS A 274 -8.47 -13.69 32.89
CA LYS A 274 -9.13 -14.28 34.07
C LYS A 274 -8.95 -15.80 34.16
N LYS A 275 -7.79 -16.31 33.73
CA LYS A 275 -7.41 -17.73 33.85
C LYS A 275 -6.47 -17.92 35.07
N GLY A 276 -6.51 -19.10 35.68
CA GLY A 276 -5.70 -19.42 36.85
C GLY A 276 -4.19 -19.42 36.57
N LYS A 277 -3.37 -19.54 37.62
CA LYS A 277 -1.90 -19.62 37.48
C LYS A 277 -1.50 -20.74 36.53
N VAL A 278 -0.71 -20.40 35.51
CA VAL A 278 -0.15 -21.35 34.55
C VAL A 278 0.76 -22.32 35.31
N LYS A 279 0.47 -23.63 35.24
CA LYS A 279 1.28 -24.67 35.88
C LYS A 279 2.32 -25.17 34.88
N GLY A 280 3.60 -24.94 35.17
CA GLY A 280 4.73 -25.44 34.39
C GLY A 280 5.55 -24.32 33.74
N SER A 281 6.87 -24.48 33.74
CA SER A 281 7.76 -23.60 32.97
C SER A 281 7.73 -24.01 31.49
N PRO A 282 7.59 -23.05 30.55
CA PRO A 282 7.77 -23.30 29.13
C PRO A 282 9.17 -23.86 28.84
N GLU A 283 9.26 -24.74 27.85
CA GLU A 283 10.57 -25.17 27.32
C GLU A 283 11.29 -24.00 26.67
N SER A 284 12.57 -23.83 26.99
CA SER A 284 13.43 -22.90 26.26
C SER A 284 13.65 -23.46 24.85
N MET A 285 13.21 -22.74 23.82
CA MET A 285 13.62 -23.03 22.44
C MET A 285 15.06 -22.56 22.28
N GLY A 286 16.02 -23.47 22.09
CA GLY A 286 17.44 -23.12 22.01
C GLY A 286 17.74 -22.10 20.88
N SER A 287 18.59 -21.10 21.16
CA SER A 287 18.85 -19.96 20.25
C SER A 287 19.52 -20.35 18.92
N HIS A 288 20.10 -21.54 18.82
CA HIS A 288 20.73 -22.04 17.59
C HIS A 288 19.73 -22.43 16.48
N PHE A 289 18.42 -22.48 16.76
CA PHE A 289 17.41 -23.02 15.84
C PHE A 289 17.27 -22.19 14.55
N GLY A 290 17.39 -20.85 14.61
CA GLY A 290 17.17 -19.96 13.46
C GLY A 290 18.22 -20.08 12.36
N MET A 291 19.51 -20.02 12.72
CA MET A 291 20.61 -20.16 11.76
C MET A 291 20.70 -21.57 11.19
N TYR A 292 20.44 -22.59 12.02
CA TYR A 292 20.37 -23.98 11.55
C TYR A 292 19.21 -24.22 10.59
N ILE A 293 18.02 -23.65 10.82
CA ILE A 293 16.87 -23.76 9.90
C ILE A 293 17.16 -23.13 8.56
N PHE A 294 17.76 -21.94 8.54
CA PHE A 294 18.07 -21.25 7.29
C PHE A 294 19.05 -22.07 6.44
N ILE A 295 20.11 -22.57 7.05
CA ILE A 295 21.09 -23.45 6.40
C ILE A 295 20.44 -24.79 5.99
N TYR A 296 19.59 -25.38 6.82
CA TYR A 296 18.87 -26.62 6.56
C TYR A 296 17.88 -26.52 5.39
N LEU A 297 17.19 -25.38 5.24
CA LEU A 297 16.31 -25.08 4.10
C LEU A 297 17.10 -25.01 2.79
N PHE A 298 18.31 -24.45 2.82
CA PHE A 298 19.21 -24.39 1.66
C PHE A 298 19.89 -25.74 1.32
N LEU A 299 19.97 -26.67 2.27
CA LEU A 299 20.62 -27.96 2.05
C LEU A 299 19.69 -29.04 1.48
N LYS A 300 18.37 -28.89 1.64
CA LYS A 300 17.41 -29.92 1.23
C LYS A 300 16.73 -29.57 -0.10
N MET A 301 17.16 -30.23 -1.18
CA MET A 301 16.69 -29.99 -2.56
C MET A 301 15.16 -30.03 -2.71
N ASP A 302 14.45 -30.94 -2.04
CA ASP A 302 12.98 -31.02 -2.11
C ASP A 302 12.28 -29.79 -1.51
N LEU A 303 12.86 -29.20 -0.46
CA LEU A 303 12.35 -27.98 0.16
C LEU A 303 12.65 -26.77 -0.73
N ILE A 304 13.81 -26.75 -1.40
CA ILE A 304 14.16 -25.71 -2.37
C ILE A 304 13.18 -25.72 -3.53
N GLN A 305 12.91 -26.87 -4.14
CA GLN A 305 11.97 -26.95 -5.26
C GLN A 305 10.56 -26.48 -4.87
N SER A 306 10.07 -26.90 -3.71
CA SER A 306 8.76 -26.50 -3.19
C SER A 306 8.69 -25.00 -2.88
N SER A 307 9.75 -24.44 -2.26
CA SER A 307 9.82 -23.01 -1.92
C SER A 307 9.99 -22.12 -3.15
N LEU A 308 10.78 -22.55 -4.14
CA LEU A 308 10.93 -21.85 -5.42
C LEU A 308 9.60 -21.82 -6.19
N CYS A 309 8.88 -22.95 -6.25
CA CYS A 309 7.56 -23.01 -6.88
C CYS A 309 6.57 -22.05 -6.22
N LEU A 310 6.54 -22.02 -4.87
CA LEU A 310 5.72 -21.07 -4.13
C LEU A 310 6.16 -19.62 -4.36
N LEU A 311 7.46 -19.35 -4.48
CA LEU A 311 7.99 -18.02 -4.75
C LEU A 311 7.52 -17.52 -6.13
N VAL A 312 7.66 -18.33 -7.17
CA VAL A 312 7.22 -17.99 -8.54
C VAL A 312 5.73 -17.75 -8.57
N PHE A 313 4.93 -18.64 -7.96
CA PHE A 313 3.48 -18.46 -7.87
C PHE A 313 3.11 -17.16 -7.13
N ARG A 314 3.78 -16.87 -6.02
CA ARG A 314 3.57 -15.61 -5.27
C ARG A 314 3.97 -14.40 -6.09
N PHE A 315 5.06 -14.48 -6.86
CA PHE A 315 5.50 -13.41 -7.73
C PHE A 315 4.44 -13.11 -8.81
N SER A 316 3.94 -14.14 -9.51
CA SER A 316 2.90 -13.97 -10.53
C SER A 316 1.61 -13.36 -9.97
N LEU A 317 1.14 -13.82 -8.80
CA LEU A 317 -0.04 -13.24 -8.15
C LEU A 317 0.17 -11.78 -7.77
N ASN A 318 1.33 -11.43 -7.20
CA ASN A 318 1.63 -10.04 -6.84
C ASN A 318 1.76 -9.16 -8.09
N LEU A 319 2.35 -9.68 -9.17
CA LEU A 319 2.47 -8.95 -10.43
C LEU A 319 1.10 -8.58 -10.98
N GLY A 320 0.17 -9.55 -11.06
CA GLY A 320 -1.21 -9.29 -11.50
C GLY A 320 -1.94 -8.29 -10.59
N TYR A 321 -1.80 -8.45 -9.28
CA TYR A 321 -2.39 -7.55 -8.28
C TYR A 321 -1.91 -6.10 -8.43
N TYR A 322 -0.60 -5.90 -8.47
CA TYR A 322 -0.04 -4.55 -8.64
C TYR A 322 -0.33 -3.98 -10.02
N CYS A 323 -0.37 -4.79 -11.08
CA CYS A 323 -0.77 -4.34 -12.41
C CYS A 323 -2.19 -3.74 -12.38
N LEU A 324 -3.15 -4.41 -11.73
CA LEU A 324 -4.52 -3.90 -11.58
C LEU A 324 -4.57 -2.59 -10.77
N ILE A 325 -3.90 -2.55 -9.62
CA ILE A 325 -3.95 -1.36 -8.73
C ILE A 325 -3.27 -0.15 -9.36
N LEU A 326 -2.14 -0.36 -10.05
CA LEU A 326 -1.42 0.73 -10.69
C LEU A 326 -2.13 1.25 -11.94
N ASN A 327 -2.98 0.42 -12.54
CA ASN A 327 -3.74 0.78 -13.73
C ASN A 327 -5.12 1.41 -13.42
N VAL A 328 -5.36 1.83 -12.17
CA VAL A 328 -6.65 2.35 -11.69
C VAL A 328 -7.19 3.54 -12.52
N GLY A 329 -6.31 4.34 -13.12
CA GLY A 329 -6.68 5.49 -13.96
C GLY A 329 -7.23 5.14 -15.34
N ASN A 330 -7.03 3.90 -15.83
CA ASN A 330 -7.34 3.52 -17.21
C ASN A 330 -8.71 2.82 -17.37
N PHE A 331 -9.48 2.69 -16.29
CA PHE A 331 -10.79 2.01 -16.31
C PHE A 331 -11.96 2.89 -16.82
N GLY A 332 -11.69 4.14 -17.25
CA GLY A 332 -12.70 5.05 -17.80
C GLY A 332 -13.73 5.59 -16.80
N LEU A 333 -13.65 5.17 -15.54
CA LEU A 333 -14.42 5.68 -14.40
C LEU A 333 -13.56 6.66 -13.59
N SER A 334 -14.19 7.42 -12.68
CA SER A 334 -13.43 8.27 -11.76
C SER A 334 -12.48 7.42 -10.91
N ILE A 335 -11.22 7.83 -10.78
CA ILE A 335 -10.20 7.11 -10.00
C ILE A 335 -10.64 6.80 -8.57
N PHE A 336 -11.38 7.70 -7.93
CA PHE A 336 -11.93 7.50 -6.57
C PHE A 336 -12.87 6.30 -6.52
N LEU A 337 -13.78 6.19 -7.49
CA LEU A 337 -14.74 5.09 -7.57
C LEU A 337 -14.02 3.77 -7.86
N VAL A 338 -13.10 3.73 -8.81
CA VAL A 338 -12.37 2.50 -9.15
C VAL A 338 -11.55 2.03 -7.94
N GLN A 339 -10.85 2.94 -7.27
CA GLN A 339 -10.08 2.61 -6.07
C GLN A 339 -10.96 2.11 -4.92
N PHE A 340 -12.15 2.71 -4.73
CA PHE A 340 -13.12 2.24 -3.75
C PHE A 340 -13.69 0.87 -4.11
N LEU A 341 -13.97 0.62 -5.39
CA LEU A 341 -14.45 -0.68 -5.89
C LEU A 341 -13.41 -1.78 -5.70
N PHE A 342 -12.13 -1.51 -5.91
CA PHE A 342 -11.06 -2.47 -5.61
C PHE A 342 -11.03 -2.82 -4.12
N GLY A 343 -11.07 -1.82 -3.23
CA GLY A 343 -11.12 -2.08 -1.79
C GLY A 343 -12.37 -2.87 -1.36
N ILE A 344 -13.56 -2.49 -1.83
CA ILE A 344 -14.81 -3.13 -1.38
C ILE A 344 -14.98 -4.54 -1.94
N THR A 345 -14.39 -4.85 -3.10
CA THR A 345 -14.41 -6.20 -3.68
C THR A 345 -13.43 -7.15 -2.98
N GLU A 346 -12.31 -6.62 -2.46
CA GLU A 346 -11.37 -7.39 -1.64
C GLU A 346 -11.96 -7.81 -0.28
N VAL A 347 -12.83 -6.98 0.32
CA VAL A 347 -13.46 -7.26 1.63
C VAL A 347 -14.17 -8.63 1.69
N PRO A 348 -15.17 -8.94 0.83
CA PRO A 348 -15.83 -10.23 0.85
C PRO A 348 -14.89 -11.36 0.44
N ALA A 349 -13.91 -11.11 -0.43
CA ALA A 349 -12.91 -12.11 -0.82
C ALA A 349 -12.03 -12.52 0.38
N HIS A 350 -11.58 -11.59 1.20
CA HIS A 350 -10.81 -11.89 2.40
C HIS A 350 -11.64 -12.56 3.50
N LEU A 351 -12.92 -12.17 3.66
CA LEU A 351 -13.83 -12.87 4.56
C LEU A 351 -14.06 -14.32 4.13
N LEU A 352 -14.29 -14.55 2.83
CA LEU A 352 -14.41 -15.89 2.26
C LEU A 352 -13.12 -16.69 2.46
N CYS A 353 -11.96 -16.06 2.27
CA CYS A 353 -10.66 -16.69 2.51
C CYS A 353 -10.52 -17.18 3.96
N ILE A 354 -10.95 -16.39 4.95
CA ILE A 354 -10.96 -16.81 6.36
C ILE A 354 -11.83 -18.06 6.55
N LEU A 355 -13.03 -18.08 5.97
CA LEU A 355 -13.95 -19.22 6.07
C LEU A 355 -13.37 -20.46 5.40
N VAL A 356 -12.87 -20.34 4.17
CA VAL A 356 -12.28 -21.45 3.40
C VAL A 356 -11.07 -22.02 4.15
N LEU A 357 -10.19 -21.17 4.68
CA LEU A 357 -9.02 -21.64 5.43
C LEU A 357 -9.42 -22.35 6.73
N LYS A 358 -10.52 -21.93 7.37
CA LYS A 358 -11.05 -22.56 8.58
C LYS A 358 -11.71 -23.92 8.31
N PHE A 359 -12.50 -24.04 7.23
CA PHE A 359 -13.27 -25.26 6.95
C PHE A 359 -12.56 -26.27 6.06
N VAL A 360 -11.89 -25.81 4.99
CA VAL A 360 -11.26 -26.67 3.97
C VAL A 360 -9.81 -26.98 4.33
N GLY A 361 -9.19 -26.10 5.12
CA GLY A 361 -7.79 -26.19 5.52
C GLY A 361 -6.82 -25.66 4.46
N ARG A 362 -5.62 -25.25 4.91
CA ARG A 362 -4.62 -24.52 4.10
C ARG A 362 -4.15 -25.27 2.85
N ARG A 363 -3.85 -26.57 2.97
CA ARG A 363 -3.27 -27.38 1.88
C ARG A 363 -4.26 -27.59 0.73
N LYS A 364 -5.50 -27.97 1.06
CA LYS A 364 -6.56 -28.21 0.06
C LYS A 364 -6.97 -26.91 -0.64
N SER A 365 -7.04 -25.80 0.10
CA SER A 365 -7.30 -24.48 -0.48
C SER A 365 -6.23 -24.05 -1.48
N LEU A 366 -4.94 -24.21 -1.13
CA LEU A 366 -3.83 -23.90 -2.05
C LEU A 366 -3.87 -24.76 -3.31
N ILE A 367 -4.09 -26.07 -3.19
CA ILE A 367 -4.19 -26.98 -4.34
C ILE A 367 -5.37 -26.58 -5.24
N SER A 368 -6.52 -26.26 -4.64
CA SER A 368 -7.71 -25.82 -5.39
C SER A 368 -7.40 -24.58 -6.21
N ILE A 369 -6.82 -23.53 -5.61
CA ILE A 369 -6.52 -22.28 -6.32
C ILE A 369 -5.51 -22.51 -7.44
N LEU A 370 -4.48 -23.33 -7.20
CA LEU A 370 -3.48 -23.68 -8.21
C LEU A 370 -4.11 -24.40 -9.41
N LEU A 371 -5.04 -25.33 -9.16
CA LEU A 371 -5.76 -26.04 -10.22
C LEU A 371 -6.69 -25.10 -10.99
N THR A 372 -7.47 -24.26 -10.30
CA THR A 372 -8.38 -23.32 -10.97
C THR A 372 -7.62 -22.30 -11.81
N ALA A 373 -6.50 -21.75 -11.30
CA ALA A 373 -5.65 -20.84 -12.06
C ALA A 373 -5.05 -21.50 -13.30
N GLY A 374 -4.64 -22.78 -13.20
CA GLY A 374 -4.16 -23.56 -14.33
C GLY A 374 -5.24 -23.81 -15.40
N CYS A 375 -6.49 -24.03 -14.99
CA CYS A 375 -7.61 -24.24 -15.93
C CYS A 375 -7.97 -22.97 -16.70
N VAL A 376 -8.02 -21.80 -16.03
CA VAL A 376 -8.36 -20.52 -16.67
C VAL A 376 -7.32 -20.15 -17.74
N LEU A 377 -6.02 -20.33 -17.44
CA LEU A 377 -4.95 -20.07 -18.41
C LEU A 377 -4.99 -21.00 -19.63
N HIS A 378 -5.49 -22.22 -19.46
CA HIS A 378 -5.65 -23.17 -20.56
C HIS A 378 -6.86 -22.84 -21.45
N GLU A 379 -7.90 -22.20 -20.90
CA GLU A 379 -9.05 -21.74 -21.69
C GLU A 379 -8.71 -20.51 -22.53
N ASP A 380 -7.86 -19.59 -22.02
CA ASP A 380 -7.39 -18.41 -22.76
C ASP A 380 -6.43 -18.74 -23.92
N GLU A 381 -5.78 -19.91 -23.94
CA GLU A 381 -4.98 -20.38 -25.09
C GLU A 381 -5.82 -21.08 -26.18
N LEU A 382 -7.10 -21.35 -25.90
CA LEU A 382 -8.03 -22.05 -26.81
C LEU A 382 -9.01 -21.11 -27.54
N ILE A 383 -8.91 -19.80 -27.30
CA ILE A 383 -9.67 -18.73 -27.96
C ILE A 383 -8.71 -17.90 -28.80
#